data_AF-A0A0S4JJN4-F1
#
_entry.id   AF-A0A0S4JJN4-F1
#
_cell.length_a   1.000
_cell.length_b   1.000
_cell.length_c   1.000
_cell.angle_alpha   90.00
_cell.angle_beta   90.00
_cell.angle_gamma   90.00
#
_symmetry.space_group_name_H-M   'P 1'
#
loop_
_entity.id
_entity.type
_entity.pdbx_description
1 polymer ?
#
loop_
_entity_poly.entity_id
_entity_poly.type
_entity_poly.pdbx_seq_one_letter_code
_entity_poly.pdbx_strand_id
1 'polypeptide(L)'
;MGSGPSMAQPPRNPVPEGKTRICVAGDNICPYAGRSRDIAALIAQLLPNEYETWFYFGETKEFRAFTKVMFDPVPFPPHLKGHASSPFVWLEHGIDNA
;
A
#
# COMPACT_ATOMS: atom_id res chain seq x y z
N MET A 1 27.48 -6.82 -13.45
CA MET A 1 26.23 -6.52 -14.18
C MET A 1 25.24 -7.62 -13.82
N GLY A 2 24.17 -7.27 -13.11
CA GLY A 2 23.11 -8.20 -12.71
C GLY A 2 21.83 -7.42 -12.51
N SER A 3 21.16 -7.11 -13.62
CA SER A 3 19.81 -6.54 -13.64
C SER A 3 18.81 -7.66 -13.33
N GLY A 4 18.64 -7.97 -12.05
CA GLY A 4 17.48 -8.73 -11.60
C GLY A 4 16.25 -7.80 -11.60
N PRO A 5 15.06 -8.28 -11.99
CA PRO A 5 13.86 -7.44 -11.95
C PRO A 5 13.61 -6.98 -10.51
N SER A 6 13.37 -5.68 -10.34
CA SER A 6 12.76 -5.09 -9.15
C SER A 6 11.66 -6.02 -8.66
N MET A 7 11.63 -6.38 -7.37
CA MET A 7 10.62 -7.30 -6.83
C MET A 7 9.24 -6.91 -7.38
N ALA A 8 8.67 -7.77 -8.21
CA ALA A 8 7.41 -7.49 -8.90
C ALA A 8 6.38 -7.10 -7.85
N GLN A 9 5.74 -5.94 -8.03
CA GLN A 9 4.67 -5.47 -7.17
C GLN A 9 3.73 -6.66 -6.84
N PRO A 10 3.46 -6.95 -5.55
CA PRO A 10 2.66 -8.12 -5.21
C PRO A 10 1.27 -8.03 -5.85
N PRO A 11 0.71 -9.17 -6.33
CA PRO A 11 -0.60 -9.17 -6.95
C PRO A 11 -1.66 -8.56 -6.01
N ARG A 12 -2.54 -7.73 -6.57
CA ARG A 12 -3.66 -7.11 -5.85
C ARG A 12 -4.93 -7.88 -6.14
N ASN A 13 -5.06 -9.05 -5.50
CA ASN A 13 -6.28 -9.86 -5.58
C ASN A 13 -7.48 -9.04 -5.07
N PRO A 14 -8.71 -9.32 -5.50
CA PRO A 14 -9.90 -8.71 -4.90
C PRO A 14 -9.89 -8.86 -3.37
N VAL A 15 -10.34 -7.83 -2.65
CA VAL A 15 -10.52 -7.92 -1.19
C VAL A 15 -11.73 -8.83 -0.94
N PRO A 16 -11.63 -9.83 -0.05
CA PRO A 16 -12.77 -10.65 0.31
C PRO A 16 -13.95 -9.79 0.79
N GLU A 17 -15.16 -10.20 0.42
CA GLU A 17 -16.39 -9.55 0.86
C GLU A 17 -16.43 -9.40 2.39
N GLY A 18 -16.90 -8.23 2.86
CA GLY A 18 -16.97 -7.91 4.28
C GLY A 18 -15.63 -7.59 4.95
N LYS A 19 -14.50 -7.72 4.24
CA LYS A 19 -13.18 -7.32 4.76
C LYS A 19 -12.76 -5.93 4.29
N THR A 20 -11.91 -5.31 5.09
CA THR A 20 -11.16 -4.11 4.74
C THR A 20 -9.68 -4.45 4.65
N ARG A 21 -9.06 -4.22 3.49
CA ARG A 21 -7.62 -4.36 3.33
C ARG A 21 -6.92 -3.06 3.67
N ILE A 22 -5.93 -3.15 4.56
CA ILE A 22 -4.99 -2.07 4.85
C ILE A 22 -3.80 -2.22 3.92
N CYS A 23 -3.64 -1.28 3.01
CA CYS A 23 -2.54 -1.27 2.05
C CYS A 23 -1.44 -0.31 2.53
N VAL A 24 -0.19 -0.78 2.59
CA VAL A 24 0.97 0.04 2.91
C VAL A 24 1.97 -0.04 1.76
N ALA A 25 2.26 1.10 1.16
CA ALA A 25 3.35 1.25 0.20
C ALA A 25 4.44 2.16 0.76
N GLY A 26 5.70 1.88 0.49
CA GLY A 26 6.78 2.72 0.99
C GLY A 26 8.13 2.49 0.34
N ASP A 27 9.06 3.35 0.73
CA ASP A 27 10.48 3.18 0.46
C ASP A 27 11.08 2.16 1.46
N ASN A 28 11.84 1.19 0.95
CA ASN A 28 12.50 0.14 1.73
C ASN A 28 13.35 0.67 2.91
N ILE A 29 13.94 1.87 2.77
CA ILE A 29 14.81 2.45 3.83
C ILE A 29 14.08 3.43 4.76
N CYS A 30 12.77 3.64 4.57
CA CYS A 30 12.02 4.58 5.40
C CYS A 30 11.54 3.94 6.71
N PRO A 31 12.00 4.40 7.90
CA PRO A 31 11.60 3.82 9.17
C PRO A 31 10.09 3.98 9.45
N TYR A 32 9.48 5.06 8.96
CA TYR A 32 8.04 5.28 9.09
C TYR A 32 7.24 4.27 8.26
N ALA A 33 7.76 3.79 7.14
CA ALA A 33 7.14 2.70 6.38
C ALA A 33 7.21 1.36 7.12
N GLY A 34 8.34 1.05 7.75
CA GLY A 34 8.44 -0.10 8.66
C GLY A 34 7.39 -0.04 9.76
N ARG A 35 7.27 1.12 10.44
CA ARG A 35 6.28 1.30 11.51
C ARG A 35 4.83 1.13 11.02
N SER A 36 4.48 1.69 9.86
CA SER A 36 3.15 1.53 9.29
C SER A 36 2.83 0.08 8.93
N ARG A 37 3.82 -0.67 8.41
CA ARG A 37 3.70 -2.10 8.17
C ARG A 37 3.36 -2.85 9.45
N ASP A 38 4.12 -2.60 10.52
CA ASP A 38 3.98 -3.31 11.78
C ASP A 38 2.61 -3.05 12.42
N ILE A 39 2.13 -1.80 12.37
CA ILE A 39 0.78 -1.43 12.85
C ILE A 39 -0.30 -2.13 12.02
N ALA A 40 -0.21 -2.07 10.68
CA ALA A 40 -1.20 -2.70 9.80
C ALA A 40 -1.24 -4.23 9.99
N ALA A 41 -0.07 -4.86 10.09
CA ALA A 41 0.05 -6.30 10.38
C ALA A 41 -0.57 -6.66 11.73
N LEU A 42 -0.34 -5.85 12.77
CA LEU A 42 -0.92 -6.07 14.09
C LEU A 42 -2.45 -5.97 14.05
N ILE A 43 -3.01 -5.00 13.32
CA ILE A 43 -4.48 -4.88 13.16
C ILE A 43 -5.07 -6.13 12.51
N ALA A 44 -4.52 -6.58 11.37
CA ALA A 44 -5.01 -7.79 10.71
C ALA A 44 -4.79 -9.06 11.51
N GLN A 45 -3.75 -9.12 12.34
CA GLN A 45 -3.53 -10.22 13.27
C GLN A 45 -4.58 -10.26 14.38
N LEU A 46 -4.95 -9.11 14.94
CA LEU A 46 -5.93 -9.00 16.03
C LEU A 46 -7.38 -9.15 15.54
N LEU A 47 -7.65 -8.73 14.29
CA LEU A 47 -8.99 -8.71 13.71
C LEU A 47 -9.00 -9.40 12.32
N PRO A 48 -8.61 -10.69 12.21
CA PRO A 48 -8.40 -11.37 10.93
C PRO A 48 -9.68 -11.60 10.12
N ASN A 49 -10.84 -11.54 10.77
CA ASN A 49 -12.15 -11.66 10.12
C ASN A 49 -12.57 -10.36 9.44
N GLU A 50 -12.07 -9.22 9.91
CA GLU A 50 -12.44 -7.89 9.44
C GLU A 50 -11.36 -7.28 8.54
N TYR A 51 -10.08 -7.63 8.77
CA TYR A 51 -8.96 -7.01 8.09
C TYR A 51 -8.02 -8.00 7.43
N GLU A 52 -7.43 -7.56 6.33
CA GLU A 52 -6.25 -8.16 5.71
C GLU A 52 -5.25 -7.06 5.32
N THR A 53 -4.03 -7.45 4.93
CA THR A 53 -2.98 -6.49 4.59
C THR A 53 -2.39 -6.75 3.22
N TRP A 54 -1.96 -5.66 2.57
CA TRP A 54 -1.11 -5.73 1.40
C TRP A 54 0.06 -4.76 1.55
N PHE A 55 1.25 -5.22 1.19
CA PHE A 55 2.49 -4.51 1.43
C PHE A 55 3.30 -4.40 0.16
N TYR A 56 3.77 -3.19 -0.16
CA TYR A 56 4.74 -2.97 -1.23
C TYR A 56 5.85 -2.04 -0.76
N PHE A 57 7.08 -2.54 -0.75
CA PHE A 57 8.23 -1.73 -0.42
C PHE A 57 9.26 -1.86 -1.54
N GLY A 58 9.60 -0.72 -2.14
CA GLY A 58 10.53 -0.62 -3.26
C GLY A 58 11.62 0.41 -2.98
N GLU A 59 12.59 0.51 -3.88
CA GLU A 59 13.54 1.64 -3.84
C GLU A 59 12.80 2.97 -4.08
N THR A 60 13.37 4.11 -3.65
CA THR A 60 12.73 5.43 -3.76
C THR A 60 12.16 5.72 -5.15
N LYS A 61 12.88 5.35 -6.20
CA LYS A 61 12.46 5.58 -7.60
C LYS A 61 11.25 4.72 -7.97
N GLU A 62 11.23 3.47 -7.55
CA GLU A 62 10.16 2.51 -7.84
C GLU A 62 8.89 2.89 -7.07
N PHE A 63 9.04 3.19 -5.77
CA PHE A 63 7.95 3.68 -4.94
C PHE A 63 7.29 4.94 -5.53
N ARG A 64 8.09 5.93 -5.97
CA ARG A 64 7.57 7.14 -6.62
C ARG A 64 6.85 6.84 -7.93
N ALA A 65 7.38 5.92 -8.74
CA ALA A 65 6.74 5.51 -10.00
C ALA A 65 5.39 4.83 -9.72
N PHE A 66 5.34 3.93 -8.73
CA PHE A 66 4.12 3.28 -8.28
C PHE A 66 3.07 4.29 -7.81
N THR A 67 3.44 5.22 -6.91
CA THR A 67 2.49 6.22 -6.40
C THR A 67 1.97 7.12 -7.51
N LYS A 68 2.82 7.48 -8.47
CA LYS A 68 2.43 8.31 -9.61
C LYS A 68 1.32 7.63 -10.42
N VAL A 69 1.54 6.39 -10.84
CA VAL A 69 0.55 5.64 -11.65
C VAL A 69 -0.77 5.42 -10.89
N MET A 70 -0.67 5.07 -9.62
CA MET A 70 -1.84 4.76 -8.79
C MET A 70 -2.71 5.98 -8.47
N PHE A 71 -2.10 7.14 -8.30
CA PHE A 71 -2.75 8.27 -7.63
C PHE A 71 -2.80 9.56 -8.44
N ASP A 72 -2.00 9.71 -9.52
CA ASP A 72 -2.18 10.81 -10.48
C ASP A 72 -3.63 10.94 -11.01
N PRO A 73 -4.39 9.85 -11.29
CA PRO A 73 -5.77 9.98 -11.77
C PRO A 73 -6.78 10.29 -10.66
N VAL A 74 -6.40 10.25 -9.38
CA VAL A 74 -7.30 10.49 -8.24
C VAL A 74 -7.28 11.98 -7.89
N PRO A 75 -8.44 12.65 -7.76
CA PRO A 75 -8.47 14.04 -7.31
C PRO A 75 -7.97 14.13 -5.87
N PHE A 76 -6.68 14.46 -5.71
CA PHE A 76 -6.09 14.64 -4.41
C PHE A 76 -6.66 15.91 -3.75
N PRO A 77 -7.13 15.83 -2.49
CA PRO A 77 -7.44 17.02 -1.71
C PRO A 77 -6.27 18.00 -1.77
N PRO A 78 -6.50 19.32 -1.92
CA PRO A 78 -5.42 20.29 -2.04
C PRO A 78 -4.37 20.19 -0.93
N HIS A 79 -4.79 19.84 0.29
CA HIS A 79 -3.90 19.68 1.45
C HIS A 79 -3.04 18.39 1.41
N LEU A 80 -3.30 17.47 0.48
CA LEU A 80 -2.52 16.25 0.26
C LEU A 80 -1.67 16.32 -1.02
N LYS A 81 -1.78 17.38 -1.83
CA LYS A 81 -0.95 17.55 -3.03
C LYS A 81 0.53 17.62 -2.64
N GLY A 82 1.36 16.81 -3.29
CA GLY A 82 2.80 16.72 -3.00
C GLY A 82 3.17 15.73 -1.88
N HIS A 83 2.20 15.15 -1.17
CA HIS A 83 2.44 14.06 -0.22
C HIS A 83 2.60 12.71 -0.96
N ALA A 84 3.69 12.57 -1.71
CA ALA A 84 4.17 11.31 -2.30
C ALA A 84 5.36 10.74 -1.50
N SER A 85 5.38 11.02 -0.19
CA SER A 85 6.42 10.55 0.73
C SER A 85 6.03 9.20 1.33
N SER A 86 7.04 8.36 1.58
CA SER A 86 6.86 7.10 2.29
C SER A 86 6.59 7.36 3.79
N PRO A 87 5.63 6.66 4.43
CA PRO A 87 4.71 5.67 3.86
C PRO A 87 3.49 6.29 3.23
N PHE A 88 2.95 5.58 2.25
CA PHE A 88 1.64 5.83 1.67
C PHE A 88 0.67 4.72 2.09
N VAL A 89 -0.43 5.08 2.75
CA VAL A 89 -1.40 4.13 3.33
C VAL A 89 -2.80 4.46 2.83
N TRP A 90 -3.55 3.44 2.42
CA TRP A 90 -4.95 3.55 2.02
C TRP A 90 -5.73 2.30 2.40
N LEU A 91 -7.06 2.38 2.32
CA LEU A 91 -7.97 1.29 2.60
C LEU A 91 -8.69 0.85 1.32
N GLU A 92 -8.90 -0.45 1.19
CA GLU A 92 -9.75 -1.06 0.17
C GLU A 92 -10.84 -1.85 0.86
N HIS A 93 -12.09 -1.73 0.40
CA HIS A 93 -13.20 -2.51 0.93
C HIS A 93 -13.55 -3.62 -0.05
N GLY A 94 -13.78 -4.83 0.46
CA GLY A 94 -14.43 -5.88 -0.31
C GLY A 94 -15.88 -5.50 -0.53
N ILE A 95 -16.20 -5.00 -1.72
CA ILE A 95 -17.56 -4.65 -2.10
C ILE A 95 -18.25 -5.93 -2.57
N ASP A 96 -19.46 -6.16 -2.07
CA ASP A 96 -20.38 -7.13 -2.64
C ASP A 96 -20.61 -6.83 -4.12
N ASN A 97 -20.22 -7.75 -5.00
CA ASN A 97 -20.69 -7.69 -6.39
C ASN A 97 -22.16 -8.14 -6.42
N ALA A 98 -23.05 -7.27 -5.95
CA ALA A 98 -24.49 -7.38 -6.15
C ALA A 98 -24.87 -6.98 -7.58
#